data_AF-A0A0S8A4V5-F1
#
_entry.id   AF-A0A0S8A4V5-F1
#
_cell.length_a   1.000
_cell.length_b   1.000
_cell.length_c   1.000
_cell.angle_alpha   90.00
_cell.angle_beta   90.00
_cell.angle_gamma   90.00
#
_symmetry.space_group_name_H-M   'P 1'
#
loop_
_entity.id
_entity.type
_entity.pdbx_description
1 polymer ?
#
loop_
_entity_poly.entity_id
_entity_poly.type
_entity_poly.pdbx_seq_one_letter_code
_entity_poly.pdbx_strand_id
1 'polypeptide(L)'
;MKQIILPSCVLLTLLGCNSTLLAGSSDNNSNVSIINNVEDCVAFASQNIEKTSNGIVLHSKAEFKKSTANCGCTSLLLSYNVSEKISIEGEEIEYERLYAQKIAPSTNVNDYPFVISADPELNYRGKVTLKVNCKSPD
;
A
#
# COMPACT_ATOMS: atom_id res chain seq x y z
N MET A 1 -41.33 40.95 -37.36
CA MET A 1 -41.35 41.36 -35.93
C MET A 1 -41.97 40.19 -35.17
N LYS A 2 -41.20 39.31 -34.52
CA LYS A 2 -40.48 39.38 -33.23
C LYS A 2 -41.42 39.40 -32.01
N GLN A 3 -41.48 38.25 -31.33
CA GLN A 3 -41.68 37.96 -29.87
C GLN A 3 -42.16 36.50 -29.79
N ILE A 4 -41.36 35.48 -29.42
CA ILE A 4 -40.70 35.14 -28.13
C ILE A 4 -41.69 35.13 -26.96
N ILE A 5 -41.97 33.94 -26.41
CA ILE A 5 -42.01 33.56 -24.98
C ILE A 5 -42.01 32.02 -24.88
N LEU A 6 -41.12 31.48 -24.01
CA LEU A 6 -40.93 30.06 -23.67
C LEU A 6 -42.02 29.53 -22.70
N PRO A 7 -42.05 28.22 -22.37
CA PRO A 7 -41.28 27.82 -21.18
C PRO A 7 -40.59 26.43 -21.24
N SER A 8 -39.38 26.42 -20.69
CA SER A 8 -38.85 25.45 -19.72
C SER A 8 -39.12 23.96 -19.92
N CYS A 9 -38.20 23.28 -20.61
CA CYS A 9 -37.76 21.94 -20.20
C CYS A 9 -36.39 22.09 -19.53
N VAL A 10 -36.42 22.25 -18.21
CA VAL A 10 -35.24 22.10 -17.35
C VAL A 10 -34.84 20.63 -17.43
N LEU A 11 -33.87 20.32 -18.29
CA LEU A 11 -33.25 19.01 -18.35
C LEU A 11 -32.28 18.90 -17.16
N LEU A 12 -32.81 18.46 -16.02
CA LEU A 12 -32.03 18.11 -14.84
C LEU A 12 -31.36 16.75 -15.11
N THR A 13 -30.24 16.74 -15.83
CA THR A 13 -29.39 15.55 -15.88
C THR A 13 -28.67 15.42 -14.54
N LEU A 14 -29.16 14.49 -13.73
CA LEU A 14 -28.44 13.88 -12.61
C LEU A 14 -27.03 13.51 -13.09
N LEU A 15 -26.02 14.30 -12.70
CA LEU A 15 -24.64 13.80 -12.70
C LEU A 15 -24.55 12.75 -11.60
N GLY A 16 -24.71 11.50 -12.04
CA GLY A 16 -24.42 10.32 -11.26
C GLY A 16 -22.95 10.26 -10.86
N CYS A 17 -22.76 9.65 -9.70
CA CYS A 17 -21.55 9.10 -9.13
C CYS A 17 -20.30 9.09 -10.03
N ASN A 18 -19.30 9.89 -9.65
CA ASN A 18 -17.91 9.50 -9.79
C ASN A 18 -17.28 9.47 -8.40
N SER A 19 -17.81 8.60 -7.54
CA SER A 19 -16.96 7.97 -6.55
C SER A 19 -16.02 7.06 -7.32
N THR A 20 -14.88 7.61 -7.76
CA THR A 20 -13.72 6.77 -8.03
C THR A 20 -13.42 6.06 -6.72
N LEU A 21 -13.98 4.87 -6.54
CA LEU A 21 -13.34 3.84 -5.77
C LEU A 21 -11.93 3.74 -6.37
N LEU A 22 -10.96 4.31 -5.67
CA LEU A 22 -9.58 3.89 -5.79
C LEU A 22 -9.60 2.41 -5.42
N ALA A 23 -9.70 1.58 -6.47
CA ALA A 23 -9.42 0.18 -6.40
C ALA A 23 -7.95 0.11 -5.98
N GLY A 24 -7.72 -0.08 -4.67
CA GLY A 24 -6.43 -0.48 -4.15
C GLY A 24 -5.97 -1.65 -5.00
N SER A 25 -4.88 -1.44 -5.72
CA SER A 25 -4.26 -2.44 -6.56
C SER A 25 -3.82 -3.59 -5.67
N SER A 26 -4.70 -4.58 -5.53
CA SER A 26 -4.39 -5.88 -4.94
C SER A 26 -3.48 -6.60 -5.93
N ASP A 27 -2.19 -6.36 -5.82
CA ASP A 27 -1.15 -7.13 -6.52
C ASP A 27 -1.35 -8.61 -6.17
N ASN A 28 -1.65 -9.44 -7.18
CA ASN A 28 -1.97 -10.86 -7.05
C ASN A 28 -0.72 -11.72 -6.78
N ASN A 29 0.09 -11.33 -5.81
CA ASN A 29 1.05 -12.23 -5.17
C ASN A 29 0.41 -12.69 -3.87
N SER A 30 -0.06 -13.94 -3.80
CA SER A 30 -1.05 -14.43 -2.81
C SER A 30 -0.69 -14.22 -1.32
N ASN A 31 0.55 -13.82 -1.06
CA ASN A 31 1.15 -13.71 0.26
C ASN A 31 1.58 -12.28 0.61
N VAL A 32 1.29 -11.27 -0.23
CA VAL A 32 1.60 -9.86 0.07
C VAL A 32 0.36 -9.00 -0.11
N SER A 33 0.05 -8.18 0.90
CA SER A 33 -0.97 -7.14 0.87
C SER A 33 -0.31 -5.79 1.11
N ILE A 34 -0.81 -4.75 0.44
CA ILE A 34 -0.32 -3.38 0.60
C ILE A 34 -1.49 -2.50 1.04
N ILE A 35 -1.33 -1.83 2.18
CA ILE A 35 -2.24 -0.81 2.69
C ILE A 35 -1.53 0.53 2.54
N ASN A 36 -1.97 1.33 1.57
CA ASN A 36 -1.34 2.58 1.23
C ASN A 36 -2.23 3.79 1.55
N ASN A 37 -1.98 4.42 2.68
CA ASN A 37 -2.78 5.56 3.15
C ASN A 37 -2.37 6.90 2.50
N VAL A 38 -1.47 6.85 1.52
CA VAL A 38 -0.88 8.02 0.84
C VAL A 38 -0.87 7.85 -0.68
N GLU A 39 -1.82 7.06 -1.20
CA GLU A 39 -1.90 6.61 -2.60
C GLU A 39 -2.01 7.75 -3.63
N ASP A 40 -2.52 8.90 -3.20
CA ASP A 40 -2.59 10.13 -4.00
C ASP A 40 -1.20 10.72 -4.33
N CYS A 41 -0.17 10.23 -3.65
CA CYS A 41 1.17 10.82 -3.58
C CYS A 41 2.22 9.85 -4.04
N VAL A 42 2.15 8.63 -3.50
CA VAL A 42 3.04 7.55 -3.83
C VAL A 42 2.22 6.28 -3.92
N ALA A 43 2.38 5.51 -4.99
CA ALA A 43 1.84 4.16 -5.10
C ALA A 43 2.95 3.16 -4.76
N PHE A 44 2.65 2.14 -3.96
CA PHE A 44 3.56 1.04 -3.70
C PHE A 44 3.05 -0.22 -4.40
N ALA A 45 3.94 -0.91 -5.08
CA ALA A 45 3.69 -2.21 -5.69
C ALA A 45 4.67 -3.25 -5.13
N SER A 46 4.18 -4.47 -4.89
CA SER A 46 5.01 -5.57 -4.40
C SER A 46 5.67 -6.20 -5.61
N GLN A 47 7.00 -6.25 -5.64
CA GLN A 47 7.72 -6.88 -6.76
C GLN A 47 7.79 -8.39 -6.57
N ASN A 48 8.41 -8.83 -5.49
CA ASN A 48 8.64 -10.24 -5.17
C ASN A 48 9.12 -10.39 -3.72
N ILE A 49 8.88 -11.58 -3.16
CA ILE A 49 9.59 -12.05 -1.97
C ILE A 49 10.77 -12.88 -2.45
N GLU A 50 11.97 -12.51 -2.04
CA GLU A 50 13.22 -13.22 -2.35
C GLU A 50 13.78 -13.88 -1.10
N LYS A 51 14.21 -15.13 -1.25
CA LYS A 51 14.98 -15.84 -0.23
C LYS A 51 16.47 -15.70 -0.56
N THR A 52 17.21 -15.08 0.35
CA THR A 52 18.65 -14.83 0.26
C THR A 52 19.40 -15.69 1.29
N SER A 53 20.73 -15.69 1.23
CA SER A 53 21.56 -16.32 2.28
C SER A 53 21.40 -15.70 3.67
N ASN A 54 20.90 -14.46 3.73
CA ASN A 54 20.79 -13.67 4.96
C ASN A 54 19.34 -13.58 5.46
N GLY A 55 18.43 -14.36 4.86
CA GLY A 55 17.01 -14.36 5.21
C GLY A 55 16.11 -14.00 4.03
N ILE A 56 14.93 -13.47 4.33
CA ILE A 56 13.82 -13.27 3.40
C ILE A 56 13.57 -11.77 3.22
N VAL A 57 13.54 -11.31 1.98
CA VAL A 57 13.42 -9.90 1.63
C VAL A 57 12.17 -9.67 0.77
N LEU A 58 11.34 -8.71 1.18
CA LEU A 58 10.29 -8.15 0.32
C LEU A 58 10.88 -7.00 -0.48
N HIS A 59 10.92 -7.15 -1.80
CA HIS A 59 11.21 -6.05 -2.71
C HIS A 59 9.93 -5.33 -3.06
N SER A 60 9.90 -4.02 -2.82
CA SER A 60 8.76 -3.17 -3.15
C SER A 60 9.22 -1.98 -3.96
N LYS A 61 8.42 -1.57 -4.93
CA LYS A 61 8.66 -0.33 -5.67
C LYS A 61 7.68 0.75 -5.28
N ALA A 62 8.20 1.98 -5.20
CA ALA A 62 7.42 3.19 -5.05
C ALA A 62 7.36 3.94 -6.36
N GLU A 63 6.16 4.40 -6.71
CA GLU A 63 5.90 5.30 -7.84
C GLU A 63 5.35 6.62 -7.29
N PHE A 64 6.17 7.67 -7.35
CA PHE A 64 5.81 9.00 -6.88
C PHE A 64 4.98 9.73 -7.93
N LYS A 65 3.73 10.03 -7.60
CA LYS A 65 2.82 10.85 -8.42
C LYS A 65 3.05 12.35 -8.19
N LYS A 66 3.40 12.71 -6.94
CA LYS A 66 3.72 14.09 -6.51
C LYS A 66 4.60 14.05 -5.26
N SER A 67 5.17 15.19 -4.90
CA SER A 67 5.95 15.33 -3.64
C SER A 67 5.12 14.91 -2.44
N THR A 68 5.72 14.17 -1.49
CA THR A 68 5.06 13.78 -0.24
C THR A 68 4.67 14.99 0.62
N ALA A 69 5.38 16.12 0.46
CA ALA A 69 5.03 17.38 1.12
C ALA A 69 3.66 17.90 0.65
N ASN A 70 3.27 17.66 -0.61
CA ASN A 70 1.95 18.02 -1.14
C ASN A 70 0.81 17.21 -0.51
N CYS A 71 1.15 16.24 0.32
CA CYS A 71 0.24 15.35 1.01
C CYS A 71 0.25 15.59 2.52
N GLY A 72 0.95 16.65 2.96
CA GLY A 72 1.12 16.99 4.37
C GLY A 72 2.18 16.15 5.07
N CYS A 73 3.07 15.49 4.31
CA CYS A 73 3.96 14.46 4.87
C CYS A 73 5.41 14.88 4.72
N THR A 74 6.08 15.07 5.86
CA THR A 74 7.52 15.36 5.90
C THR A 74 8.33 14.14 5.43
N SER A 75 7.87 12.94 5.78
CA SER A 75 8.45 11.68 5.31
C SER A 75 7.39 10.57 5.24
N LEU A 76 7.75 9.46 4.61
CA LEU A 76 6.94 8.26 4.59
C LEU A 76 7.37 7.33 5.73
N LEU A 77 6.38 6.83 6.48
CA LEU A 77 6.56 5.75 7.44
C LEU A 77 6.11 4.44 6.77
N LEU A 78 7.08 3.59 6.47
CA LEU A 78 6.85 2.27 5.91
C LEU A 78 6.91 1.27 7.07
N SER A 79 5.84 0.56 7.34
CA SER A 79 5.84 -0.52 8.34
C SER A 79 5.32 -1.80 7.70
N TYR A 80 5.77 -2.95 8.19
CA TYR A 80 5.21 -4.22 7.72
C TYR A 80 4.91 -5.16 8.87
N ASN A 81 3.78 -5.86 8.71
CA ASN A 81 3.34 -6.94 9.57
C ASN A 81 3.51 -8.25 8.82
N VAL A 82 3.97 -9.26 9.55
CA VAL A 82 4.08 -10.62 9.03
C VAL A 82 3.10 -11.47 9.82
N SER A 83 2.10 -12.02 9.15
CA SER A 83 1.23 -13.05 9.70
C SER A 83 1.73 -14.41 9.25
N GLU A 84 2.04 -15.31 10.18
CA GLU A 84 2.45 -16.68 9.86
C GLU A 84 1.49 -17.68 10.48
N LYS A 85 1.30 -18.81 9.78
CA LYS A 85 0.65 -19.99 10.32
C LYS A 85 1.70 -21.06 10.59
N ILE A 86 1.88 -21.44 11.84
CA ILE A 86 2.61 -22.65 12.25
C ILE A 86 1.63 -23.65 12.88
N SER A 87 1.96 -24.93 12.74
CA SER A 87 1.24 -25.99 13.40
C SER A 87 2.02 -26.42 14.64
N ILE A 88 1.42 -26.30 15.81
CA ILE A 88 1.98 -26.79 17.08
C ILE A 88 1.04 -27.89 17.55
N GLU A 89 1.56 -29.11 17.73
CA GLU A 89 0.79 -30.26 18.24
C GLU A 89 -0.48 -30.59 17.41
N GLY A 90 -0.50 -30.23 16.13
CA GLY A 90 -1.63 -30.47 15.23
C GLY A 90 -2.67 -29.35 15.20
N GLU A 91 -2.51 -28.30 16.01
CA GLU A 91 -3.32 -27.09 15.95
C GLU A 91 -2.64 -26.02 15.08
N GLU A 92 -3.38 -25.44 14.13
CA GLU A 92 -2.92 -24.27 13.37
C GLU A 92 -3.12 -23.01 14.21
N ILE A 93 -2.03 -22.30 14.51
CA ILE A 93 -2.07 -21.00 15.19
C ILE A 93 -1.63 -19.93 14.19
N GLU A 94 -2.31 -18.78 14.16
CA GLU A 94 -1.90 -17.62 13.38
C GLU A 94 -1.26 -16.58 14.31
N TYR A 95 0.00 -16.20 14.06
CA TYR A 95 0.69 -15.13 14.78
C TYR A 95 0.97 -13.99 13.84
N GLU A 96 0.55 -12.79 14.25
CA GLU A 96 0.96 -11.55 13.63
C GLU A 96 2.11 -10.94 14.42
N ARG A 97 3.25 -10.71 13.77
CA ARG A 97 4.39 -10.00 14.35
C ARG A 97 4.68 -8.75 13.53
N LEU A 98 4.70 -7.60 14.21
CA LEU A 98 5.19 -6.34 13.65
C LEU A 98 6.73 -6.42 13.61
N TYR A 99 7.31 -6.44 12.42
CA TYR A 99 8.75 -6.73 12.29
C TYR A 99 9.62 -5.49 12.10
N ALA A 100 9.17 -4.44 11.39
CA ALA A 100 9.93 -3.18 11.39
C ALA A 100 9.13 -1.95 10.94
N GLN A 101 9.65 -0.78 11.33
CA GLN A 101 9.30 0.52 10.79
C GLN A 101 10.53 1.13 10.13
N LYS A 102 10.43 1.52 8.86
CA LYS A 102 11.46 2.21 8.09
C LYS A 102 10.94 3.59 7.73
N ILE A 103 11.72 4.62 8.05
CA ILE A 103 11.46 5.97 7.56
C ILE A 103 12.12 6.08 6.19
N ALA A 104 11.31 6.32 5.17
CA ALA A 104 11.80 6.59 3.82
C ALA A 104 11.91 8.11 3.61
N PRO A 105 13.07 8.62 3.17
CA PRO A 105 13.20 10.02 2.81
C PRO A 105 12.26 10.35 1.64
N SER A 106 11.78 11.59 1.54
CA SER A 106 10.87 12.06 0.48
C SER A 106 11.51 12.14 -0.92
N THR A 107 12.72 11.60 -1.08
CA THR A 107 13.49 11.58 -2.33
C THR A 107 13.05 10.43 -3.23
N ASN A 108 13.22 10.59 -4.55
CA ASN A 108 12.90 9.61 -5.61
C ASN A 108 13.75 8.31 -5.55
N VAL A 109 13.80 7.65 -4.40
CA VAL A 109 14.25 6.26 -4.30
C VAL A 109 13.04 5.41 -4.65
N ASN A 110 13.12 4.66 -5.74
CA ASN A 110 11.99 3.88 -6.23
C ASN A 110 11.99 2.46 -5.69
N ASP A 111 13.07 2.00 -5.08
CA ASP A 111 13.24 0.61 -4.63
C ASP A 111 13.41 0.53 -3.11
N TYR A 112 12.55 -0.25 -2.47
CA TYR A 112 12.48 -0.41 -1.02
C TYR A 112 12.52 -1.89 -0.64
N PRO A 113 13.71 -2.41 -0.30
CA PRO A 113 13.82 -3.73 0.30
C PRO A 113 13.44 -3.68 1.79
N PHE A 114 12.67 -4.68 2.22
CA PHE A 114 12.31 -4.93 3.62
C PHE A 114 12.69 -6.34 4.03
N VAL A 115 13.46 -6.49 5.11
CA VAL A 115 13.87 -7.81 5.61
C VAL A 115 12.74 -8.42 6.44
N ILE A 116 11.97 -9.33 5.85
CA ILE A 116 10.86 -10.03 6.52
C ILE A 116 11.36 -10.93 7.65
N SER A 117 12.44 -11.67 7.39
CA SER A 117 13.10 -12.56 8.35
C SER A 117 14.60 -12.54 8.11
N ALA A 118 15.40 -12.59 9.17
CA ALA A 118 16.85 -12.78 9.08
C ALA A 118 17.25 -14.28 9.15
N ASP A 119 16.28 -15.17 9.33
CA ASP A 119 16.49 -16.62 9.35
C ASP A 119 16.29 -17.19 7.92
N PRO A 120 17.38 -17.62 7.24
CA PRO A 120 17.31 -18.19 5.91
C PRO A 120 16.80 -19.64 5.90
N GLU A 121 16.72 -20.34 7.03
CA GLU A 121 16.21 -21.70 7.08
C GLU A 121 14.68 -21.73 7.17
N LEU A 122 14.06 -20.61 7.54
CA LEU A 122 12.62 -20.48 7.65
C LEU A 122 11.93 -20.71 6.29
N ASN A 123 10.98 -21.63 6.27
CA ASN A 123 10.07 -21.84 5.13
C ASN A 123 8.88 -20.90 5.30
N TYR A 124 9.00 -19.70 4.72
CA TYR A 124 7.96 -18.69 4.82
C TYR A 124 6.66 -19.13 4.13
N ARG A 125 5.62 -19.29 4.93
CA ARG A 125 4.24 -19.57 4.48
C ARG A 125 3.24 -18.52 4.95
N GLY A 126 3.75 -17.36 5.36
CA GLY A 126 2.95 -16.29 5.91
C GLY A 126 2.36 -15.35 4.85
N LYS A 127 1.62 -14.36 5.33
CA LYS A 127 1.21 -13.16 4.59
C LYS A 127 1.97 -11.96 5.12
N VAL A 128 2.51 -11.13 4.23
CA VAL A 128 3.09 -9.83 4.57
C VAL A 128 2.04 -8.76 4.30
N THR A 129 1.84 -7.86 5.25
CA THR A 129 1.07 -6.62 5.02
C THR A 129 2.01 -5.43 5.13
N LEU A 130 2.32 -4.78 4.01
CA LEU A 130 3.06 -3.52 3.97
C LEU A 130 2.08 -2.35 4.18
N LYS A 131 2.31 -1.56 5.22
CA LYS A 131 1.56 -0.34 5.54
C LYS A 131 2.42 0.88 5.21
N VAL A 132 1.87 1.78 4.41
CA VAL A 132 2.52 3.04 4.00
C VAL A 132 1.70 4.19 4.60
N ASN A 133 2.32 4.93 5.50
CA ASN A 133 1.70 6.04 6.22
C ASN A 133 2.51 7.32 6.06
N CYS A 134 1.88 8.47 6.31
CA CYS A 134 2.60 9.70 6.53
C CYS A 134 3.22 9.74 7.91
N LYS A 135 4.46 10.23 7.99
CA LYS A 135 5.05 10.72 9.23
C LYS A 135 5.00 12.24 9.21
N SER A 136 4.14 12.80 10.06
CA SER A 136 4.14 14.21 10.42
C SER A 136 5.27 14.51 11.42
N PRO A 137 5.74 15.76 11.52
CA PRO A 137 6.68 16.13 12.57
C PRO A 137 5.97 15.99 13.94
N ASP A 138 6.65 15.31 14.88
CA ASP A 138 6.27 15.24 16.29
C ASP A 138 6.43 16.61 16.96
#